data_AF-A0A3G6IYD1-F1
#
_entry.id   AF-A0A3G6IYD1-F1
#
_cell.length_a   1.000
_cell.length_b   1.000
_cell.length_c   1.000
_cell.angle_alpha   90.00
_cell.angle_beta   90.00
_cell.angle_gamma   90.00
#
_symmetry.space_group_name_H-M   'P 1'
#
loop_
_entity.id
_entity.type
_entity.pdbx_description
1 polymer ?
#
loop_
_entity_poly.entity_id
_entity_poly.type
_entity_poly.pdbx_seq_one_letter_code
_entity_poly.pdbx_strand_id
1 'polypeptide(L)'
;MPKVIYDCDPGHDDAVALLLAWGTPSIELLAVTTVAGNQTLEKVTTNARALARVAGMSGVPFAAGADRPLVGAQLIPEEIHGDSGLDGPQLPEPGVELDQRHAVNLIADIVRENAPGEVTLVPTGALTNIALFARMYPELVERVAGVTLMGGGHHTGNMTPAAEFNILADPEAARIVFEADWPVTMVGLDVTHQVLAVPERLQQLQAVGTDVAQFVAELIEFFGQAYMKERRYPGPPMHDPLAMAAVADPSIVRTVAADVYVETQGDYARGQTIVDFRTTWDHGEPAELGVRDAVEGAPRHRVAMDVDREKFWALLVQALEHIGDTNFATP
;
A
#
# COMPACT_ATOMS: atom_id res chain seq x y z
N MET A 1 -16.74 -6.83 -8.18
CA MET A 1 -16.27 -5.83 -7.21
C MET A 1 -15.15 -6.52 -6.44
N PRO A 2 -13.88 -6.10 -6.57
CA PRO A 2 -12.81 -6.62 -5.71
C PRO A 2 -13.19 -6.45 -4.24
N LYS A 3 -13.07 -7.55 -3.48
CA LYS A 3 -13.17 -7.51 -2.01
C LYS A 3 -11.77 -7.36 -1.44
N VAL A 4 -11.55 -6.35 -0.61
CA VAL A 4 -10.22 -5.94 -0.18
C VAL A 4 -10.10 -6.02 1.34
N ILE A 5 -9.01 -6.62 1.81
CA ILE A 5 -8.50 -6.35 3.15
C ILE A 5 -7.30 -5.42 2.99
N TYR A 6 -7.37 -4.26 3.63
CA TYR A 6 -6.32 -3.24 3.58
C TYR A 6 -5.43 -3.34 4.82
N ASP A 7 -4.14 -3.65 4.64
CA ASP A 7 -3.18 -3.81 5.75
C ASP A 7 -2.15 -2.69 5.71
N CYS A 8 -2.15 -1.80 6.69
CA CYS A 8 -1.46 -0.51 6.60
C CYS A 8 -0.79 -0.10 7.90
N ASP A 9 0.01 0.95 7.85
CA ASP A 9 0.66 1.54 9.01
C ASP A 9 0.51 3.06 9.02
N PRO A 10 -0.75 3.57 9.12
CA PRO A 10 -1.12 4.88 8.61
C PRO A 10 -0.15 6.03 8.81
N GLY A 11 0.63 6.24 7.75
CA GLY A 11 1.30 7.45 7.33
C GLY A 11 0.43 8.31 6.39
N HIS A 12 1.03 9.33 5.80
CA HIS A 12 0.30 10.33 5.00
C HIS A 12 -0.31 9.75 3.73
N ASP A 13 0.40 8.86 3.06
CA ASP A 13 -0.02 8.13 1.86
C ASP A 13 -1.00 7.01 2.17
N ASP A 14 -0.81 6.24 3.25
CA ASP A 14 -1.80 5.25 3.71
C ASP A 14 -3.17 5.86 3.98
N ALA A 15 -3.19 7.09 4.52
CA ALA A 15 -4.43 7.82 4.75
C ALA A 15 -5.17 8.09 3.45
N VAL A 16 -4.45 8.52 2.41
CA VAL A 16 -5.02 8.73 1.08
C VAL A 16 -5.49 7.41 0.48
N ALA A 17 -4.77 6.31 0.69
CA ALA A 17 -5.14 4.99 0.19
C ALA A 17 -6.39 4.42 0.87
N LEU A 18 -6.53 4.62 2.17
CA LEU A 18 -7.73 4.24 2.92
C LEU A 18 -8.97 5.02 2.46
N LEU A 19 -8.83 6.34 2.28
CA LEU A 19 -9.91 7.19 1.76
C LEU A 19 -10.25 6.83 0.30
N LEU A 20 -9.25 6.52 -0.52
CA LEU A 20 -9.44 6.01 -1.87
C LEU A 20 -10.24 4.71 -1.87
N ALA A 21 -9.87 3.74 -1.03
CA ALA A 21 -10.57 2.47 -0.92
C ALA A 21 -12.03 2.64 -0.52
N TRP A 22 -12.29 3.44 0.51
CA TRP A 22 -13.63 3.70 1.02
C TRP A 22 -14.50 4.50 0.05
N GLY A 23 -13.92 5.52 -0.60
CA GLY A 23 -14.64 6.37 -1.55
C GLY A 23 -14.86 5.74 -2.91
N THR A 24 -14.24 4.60 -3.22
CA THR A 24 -14.35 3.94 -4.53
C THR A 24 -15.48 2.90 -4.52
N PRO A 25 -16.63 3.12 -5.20
CA PRO A 25 -17.78 2.20 -5.13
C PRO A 25 -17.53 0.84 -5.78
N SER A 26 -16.47 0.70 -6.57
CA SER A 26 -16.05 -0.57 -7.17
C SER A 26 -15.18 -1.43 -6.23
N ILE A 27 -14.86 -0.96 -5.01
CA ILE A 27 -14.17 -1.72 -3.98
C ILE A 27 -15.15 -2.07 -2.86
N GLU A 28 -15.11 -3.31 -2.39
CA GLU A 28 -15.75 -3.73 -1.14
C GLU A 28 -14.65 -3.87 -0.07
N LEU A 29 -14.52 -2.86 0.79
CA LEU A 29 -13.54 -2.88 1.88
C LEU A 29 -14.05 -3.76 3.03
N LEU A 30 -13.43 -4.93 3.21
CA LEU A 30 -13.85 -5.93 4.20
C LEU A 30 -13.24 -5.71 5.58
N ALA A 31 -12.04 -5.14 5.65
CA ALA A 31 -11.35 -4.83 6.90
C ALA A 31 -10.20 -3.85 6.67
N VAL A 32 -9.85 -3.15 7.73
CA VAL A 32 -8.57 -2.44 7.85
C VAL A 32 -7.75 -3.10 8.96
N THR A 33 -6.55 -3.54 8.65
CA THR A 33 -5.62 -4.10 9.62
C THR A 33 -4.40 -3.19 9.73
N THR A 34 -3.86 -3.06 10.94
CA THR A 34 -2.67 -2.24 11.17
C THR A 34 -1.44 -3.05 11.54
N VAL A 35 -0.28 -2.58 11.11
CA VAL A 35 1.04 -3.15 11.41
C VAL A 35 2.00 -2.05 11.87
N ALA A 36 2.97 -2.35 12.71
CA ALA A 36 4.03 -1.40 13.04
C ALA A 36 4.96 -1.14 11.83
N GLY A 37 5.29 0.13 11.59
CA GLY A 37 6.14 0.56 10.48
C GLY A 37 6.48 2.04 10.59
N ASN A 38 5.76 2.91 9.87
CA ASN A 38 5.90 4.37 9.90
C ASN A 38 5.93 4.95 11.32
N GLN A 39 5.19 4.34 12.25
CA GLN A 39 5.25 4.58 13.68
C GLN A 39 5.00 3.29 14.48
N THR A 40 4.97 3.40 15.80
CA THR A 40 4.54 2.30 16.68
C THR A 40 3.11 1.85 16.33
N LEU A 41 2.81 0.57 16.57
CA LEU A 41 1.48 0.00 16.31
C LEU A 41 0.34 0.81 16.96
N GLU A 42 0.54 1.30 18.18
CA GLU A 42 -0.46 2.09 18.90
C GLU A 42 -0.82 3.38 18.15
N LYS A 43 0.19 4.12 17.67
CA LYS A 43 0.00 5.37 16.93
C LYS A 43 -0.69 5.11 15.59
N VAL A 44 -0.16 4.21 14.77
CA VAL A 44 -0.74 3.91 13.44
C VAL A 44 -2.16 3.33 13.53
N THR A 45 -2.46 2.54 14.56
CA THR A 45 -3.83 2.04 14.82
C THR A 45 -4.77 3.18 15.23
N THR A 46 -4.29 4.12 16.04
CA THR A 46 -5.06 5.32 16.41
C THR A 46 -5.34 6.18 15.17
N ASN A 47 -4.33 6.40 14.32
CA ASN A 47 -4.45 7.13 13.06
C ASN A 47 -5.47 6.48 12.13
N ALA A 48 -5.41 5.15 11.93
CA ALA A 48 -6.38 4.41 11.12
C ALA A 48 -7.83 4.67 11.55
N ARG A 49 -8.07 4.64 12.87
CA ARG A 49 -9.42 4.87 13.44
C ARG A 49 -9.84 6.34 13.37
N ALA A 50 -8.90 7.28 13.47
CA ALA A 50 -9.19 8.69 13.26
C ALA A 50 -9.60 8.96 11.81
N LEU A 51 -8.92 8.34 10.85
CA LEU A 51 -9.27 8.40 9.42
C LEU A 51 -10.64 7.80 9.11
N ALA A 52 -11.03 6.75 9.84
CA ALA A 52 -12.39 6.23 9.77
C ALA A 52 -13.44 7.30 10.14
N ARG A 53 -13.16 8.16 11.15
CA ARG A 53 -14.01 9.32 11.47
C ARG A 53 -13.99 10.36 10.36
N VAL A 54 -12.80 10.69 9.83
CA VAL A 54 -12.63 11.65 8.72
C VAL A 54 -13.51 11.28 7.54
N ALA A 55 -13.55 10.01 7.14
CA ALA A 55 -14.33 9.56 6.00
C ALA A 55 -15.79 9.17 6.33
N GLY A 56 -16.24 9.33 7.57
CA GLY A 56 -17.56 8.84 7.99
C GLY A 56 -17.73 7.33 7.81
N MET A 57 -16.65 6.56 7.93
CA MET A 57 -16.65 5.12 7.69
C MET A 57 -17.45 4.38 8.76
N SER A 58 -18.21 3.37 8.33
CA SER A 58 -18.94 2.49 9.24
C SER A 58 -19.08 1.09 8.64
N GLY A 59 -19.28 0.08 9.49
CA GLY A 59 -19.50 -1.31 9.06
C GLY A 59 -18.23 -2.08 8.64
N VAL A 60 -17.06 -1.46 8.72
CA VAL A 60 -15.75 -2.09 8.42
C VAL A 60 -15.00 -2.33 9.74
N PRO A 61 -14.56 -3.55 10.05
CA PRO A 61 -13.75 -3.84 11.24
C PRO A 61 -12.32 -3.31 11.10
N PHE A 62 -11.79 -2.76 12.18
CA PHE A 62 -10.41 -2.32 12.31
C PHE A 62 -9.70 -3.19 13.35
N ALA A 63 -8.57 -3.82 13.01
CA ALA A 63 -7.84 -4.69 13.94
C ALA A 63 -6.35 -4.38 13.98
N ALA A 64 -5.79 -4.35 15.19
CA ALA A 64 -4.36 -4.21 15.40
C ALA A 64 -3.62 -5.53 15.19
N GLY A 65 -2.49 -5.47 14.49
CA GLY A 65 -1.65 -6.62 14.18
C GLY A 65 -0.32 -6.64 14.92
N ALA A 66 0.74 -6.98 14.19
CA ALA A 66 2.08 -7.13 14.73
C ALA A 66 2.67 -5.77 15.15
N ASP A 67 3.29 -5.74 16.33
CA ASP A 67 3.89 -4.55 16.93
C ASP A 67 5.38 -4.36 16.58
N ARG A 68 5.97 -5.33 15.86
CA ARG A 68 7.39 -5.40 15.49
C ARG A 68 7.60 -6.33 14.31
N PRO A 69 8.72 -6.23 13.58
CA PRO A 69 9.08 -7.20 12.55
C PRO A 69 9.39 -8.60 13.12
N LEU A 70 9.39 -9.62 12.28
CA LEU A 70 9.58 -11.02 12.64
C LEU A 70 10.95 -11.31 13.28
N VAL A 71 12.00 -10.67 12.76
CA VAL A 71 13.40 -10.96 13.16
C VAL A 71 14.18 -9.70 13.47
N GLY A 72 14.09 -8.68 12.61
CA GLY A 72 14.90 -7.47 12.69
C GLY A 72 14.57 -6.56 13.89
N ALA A 73 15.30 -5.46 13.99
CA ALA A 73 14.91 -4.34 14.83
C ALA A 73 13.81 -3.53 14.13
N GLN A 74 12.89 -2.95 14.90
CA GLN A 74 11.89 -2.04 14.36
C GLN A 74 12.58 -0.79 13.80
N LEU A 75 12.19 -0.39 12.59
CA LEU A 75 12.57 0.85 11.95
C LEU A 75 11.40 1.85 12.06
N ILE A 76 11.70 3.11 12.36
CA ILE A 76 10.70 4.19 12.43
C ILE A 76 11.27 5.41 11.67
N PRO A 77 10.67 5.83 10.55
CA PRO A 77 11.11 6.96 9.74
C PRO A 77 10.50 8.28 10.26
N GLU A 78 10.87 8.69 11.49
CA GLU A 78 10.31 9.90 12.14
C GLU A 78 10.45 11.18 11.29
N GLU A 79 11.49 11.26 10.44
CA GLU A 79 11.79 12.42 9.59
C GLU A 79 10.73 12.66 8.50
N ILE A 80 9.96 11.63 8.11
CA ILE A 80 8.99 11.70 7.00
C ILE A 80 7.56 11.87 7.52
N HIS A 81 7.20 11.16 8.58
CA HIS A 81 5.81 11.08 9.06
C HIS A 81 5.53 11.87 10.34
N GLY A 82 6.56 12.48 10.95
CA GLY A 82 6.43 13.24 12.19
C GLY A 82 6.24 12.36 13.43
N ASP A 83 5.95 12.98 14.57
CA ASP A 83 5.86 12.26 15.85
C ASP A 83 4.55 11.46 15.93
N SER A 84 3.42 12.01 15.48
CA SER A 84 2.17 11.23 15.48
C SER A 84 2.12 10.14 14.40
N GLY A 85 2.99 10.21 13.39
CA GLY A 85 2.93 9.39 12.18
C GLY A 85 2.00 9.96 11.10
N LEU A 86 1.23 11.00 11.43
CA LEU A 86 0.30 11.65 10.51
C LEU A 86 0.18 13.15 10.85
N ASP A 87 1.33 13.78 11.11
CA ASP A 87 1.41 15.20 11.44
C ASP A 87 0.88 16.08 10.28
N GLY A 88 0.48 17.32 10.58
CA GLY A 88 -0.16 18.21 9.61
C GLY A 88 -1.55 18.60 10.06
N PRO A 89 -2.64 18.13 9.42
CA PRO A 89 -3.99 18.45 9.86
C PRO A 89 -4.28 17.84 11.23
N GLN A 90 -5.12 18.51 12.03
CA GLN A 90 -5.55 17.97 13.32
C GLN A 90 -6.44 16.74 13.10
N LEU A 91 -5.97 15.58 13.52
CA LEU A 91 -6.78 14.36 13.51
C LEU A 91 -7.90 14.46 14.55
N PRO A 92 -9.12 14.00 14.21
CA PRO A 92 -10.17 13.85 15.20
C PRO A 92 -9.90 12.62 16.08
N GLU A 93 -10.65 12.50 17.17
CA GLU A 93 -10.61 11.28 17.99
C GLU A 93 -11.04 10.04 17.17
N PRO A 94 -10.51 8.85 17.47
CA PRO A 94 -10.87 7.59 16.82
C PRO A 94 -12.40 7.38 16.66
N GLY A 95 -12.86 7.14 15.42
CA GLY A 95 -14.29 7.08 15.08
C GLY A 95 -14.93 5.70 15.14
N VAL A 96 -14.14 4.64 15.25
CA VAL A 96 -14.61 3.24 15.24
C VAL A 96 -14.02 2.48 16.40
N GLU A 97 -14.73 1.49 16.94
CA GLU A 97 -14.17 0.58 17.95
C GLU A 97 -13.15 -0.37 17.33
N LEU A 98 -12.12 -0.74 18.09
CA LEU A 98 -11.14 -1.72 17.65
C LEU A 98 -11.73 -3.13 17.82
N ASP A 99 -11.67 -3.92 16.76
CA ASP A 99 -11.97 -5.35 16.81
C ASP A 99 -11.02 -6.02 17.80
N GLN A 100 -11.55 -6.93 18.61
CA GLN A 100 -10.78 -7.61 19.65
C GLN A 100 -9.89 -8.71 19.09
N ARG A 101 -10.12 -9.14 17.84
CA ARG A 101 -9.25 -10.08 17.15
C ARG A 101 -7.96 -9.37 16.76
N HIS A 102 -6.85 -10.10 16.86
CA HIS A 102 -5.61 -9.71 16.20
C HIS A 102 -5.80 -9.68 14.67
N ALA A 103 -5.19 -8.73 13.97
CA ALA A 103 -5.28 -8.55 12.52
C ALA A 103 -5.16 -9.87 11.73
N VAL A 104 -4.13 -10.66 12.05
CA VAL A 104 -3.88 -11.98 11.41
C VAL A 104 -5.07 -12.95 11.54
N ASN A 105 -5.76 -12.94 12.68
CA ASN A 105 -6.95 -13.78 12.89
C ASN A 105 -8.17 -13.20 12.16
N LEU A 106 -8.33 -11.87 12.14
CA LEU A 106 -9.38 -11.21 11.37
C LEU A 106 -9.24 -11.53 9.87
N ILE A 107 -8.03 -11.44 9.32
CA ILE A 107 -7.73 -11.82 7.92
C ILE A 107 -8.15 -13.26 7.66
N ALA A 108 -7.76 -14.18 8.54
CA ALA A 108 -8.09 -15.60 8.39
C ALA A 108 -9.60 -15.88 8.42
N ASP A 109 -10.33 -15.25 9.34
CA ASP A 109 -11.80 -15.37 9.43
C ASP A 109 -12.45 -14.88 8.13
N ILE A 110 -12.08 -13.70 7.65
CA ILE A 110 -12.65 -13.10 6.44
C ILE A 110 -12.36 -13.97 5.19
N VAL A 111 -11.12 -14.42 5.02
CA VAL A 111 -10.73 -15.28 3.88
C VAL A 111 -11.45 -16.63 3.92
N ARG A 112 -11.74 -17.15 5.12
CA ARG A 112 -12.48 -18.41 5.31
C ARG A 112 -13.96 -18.27 4.98
N GLU A 113 -14.56 -17.14 5.35
CA GLU A 113 -15.99 -16.84 5.15
C GLU A 113 -16.34 -16.49 3.70
N ASN A 114 -15.38 -15.99 2.93
CA ASN A 114 -15.56 -15.66 1.51
C ASN A 114 -15.20 -16.85 0.59
N ALA A 115 -15.71 -16.84 -0.64
CA ALA A 115 -15.38 -17.89 -1.60
C ALA A 115 -13.90 -17.78 -2.06
N PRO A 116 -13.24 -18.91 -2.38
CA PRO A 116 -11.87 -18.88 -2.90
C PRO A 116 -11.73 -17.95 -4.12
N GLY A 117 -10.70 -17.13 -4.13
CA GLY A 117 -10.40 -16.20 -5.21
C GLY A 117 -11.19 -14.88 -5.17
N GLU A 118 -11.95 -14.60 -4.10
CA GLU A 118 -12.70 -13.33 -3.99
C GLU A 118 -11.96 -12.23 -3.22
N VAL A 119 -11.14 -12.59 -2.24
CA VAL A 119 -10.48 -11.62 -1.34
C VAL A 119 -9.07 -11.31 -1.81
N THR A 120 -8.80 -10.04 -2.07
CA THR A 120 -7.47 -9.50 -2.36
C THR A 120 -6.90 -8.86 -1.10
N LEU A 121 -5.64 -9.15 -0.78
CA LEU A 121 -4.91 -8.46 0.29
C LEU A 121 -4.17 -7.26 -0.31
N VAL A 122 -4.29 -6.10 0.31
CA VAL A 122 -3.61 -4.87 -0.13
C VAL A 122 -2.77 -4.32 1.02
N PRO A 123 -1.53 -4.85 1.21
CA PRO A 123 -0.64 -4.33 2.21
C PRO A 123 0.16 -3.11 1.70
N THR A 124 0.23 -2.07 2.52
CA THR A 124 0.96 -0.82 2.25
C THR A 124 1.95 -0.46 3.34
N GLY A 125 2.07 -1.30 4.37
CA GLY A 125 3.14 -1.24 5.35
C GLY A 125 4.09 -2.44 5.30
N ALA A 126 4.82 -2.66 6.40
CA ALA A 126 5.63 -3.86 6.57
C ALA A 126 4.79 -5.14 6.45
N LEU A 127 5.30 -6.15 5.74
CA LEU A 127 4.54 -7.36 5.38
C LEU A 127 4.34 -8.37 6.52
N THR A 128 4.59 -7.97 7.76
CA THR A 128 4.61 -8.82 8.97
C THR A 128 3.29 -9.54 9.19
N ASN A 129 2.16 -8.82 9.15
CA ASN A 129 0.83 -9.41 9.31
C ASN A 129 0.56 -10.46 8.23
N ILE A 130 0.88 -10.14 6.98
CA ILE A 130 0.63 -11.00 5.82
C ILE A 130 1.50 -12.27 5.88
N ALA A 131 2.77 -12.14 6.27
CA ALA A 131 3.66 -13.27 6.47
C ALA A 131 3.22 -14.18 7.62
N LEU A 132 2.78 -13.60 8.75
CA LEU A 132 2.21 -14.35 9.86
C LEU A 132 0.95 -15.09 9.44
N PHE A 133 0.05 -14.43 8.70
CA PHE A 133 -1.13 -15.07 8.12
C PHE A 133 -0.75 -16.27 7.24
N ALA A 134 0.19 -16.10 6.31
CA ALA A 134 0.64 -17.17 5.42
C ALA A 134 1.22 -18.38 6.18
N ARG A 135 1.91 -18.14 7.31
CA ARG A 135 2.54 -19.19 8.12
C ARG A 135 1.60 -19.85 9.12
N MET A 136 0.66 -19.09 9.67
CA MET A 136 -0.31 -19.59 10.65
C MET A 136 -1.49 -20.31 10.00
N TYR A 137 -1.88 -19.89 8.79
CA TYR A 137 -3.03 -20.40 8.04
C TYR A 137 -2.67 -20.76 6.59
N PRO A 138 -1.69 -21.66 6.37
CA PRO A 138 -1.22 -22.01 5.03
C PRO A 138 -2.34 -22.55 4.12
N GLU A 139 -3.38 -23.16 4.69
CA GLU A 139 -4.55 -23.65 3.95
C GLU A 139 -5.43 -22.55 3.35
N LEU A 140 -5.28 -21.30 3.84
CA LEU A 140 -6.04 -20.14 3.36
C LEU A 140 -5.28 -19.34 2.30
N VAL A 141 -3.97 -19.56 2.12
CA VAL A 141 -3.11 -18.86 1.15
C VAL A 141 -3.68 -18.99 -0.27
N GLU A 142 -3.97 -20.21 -0.72
CA GLU A 142 -4.51 -20.48 -2.06
C GLU A 142 -5.96 -19.97 -2.25
N ARG A 143 -6.65 -19.60 -1.17
CA ARG A 143 -8.00 -19.01 -1.25
C ARG A 143 -7.97 -17.50 -1.50
N VAL A 144 -6.84 -16.84 -1.25
CA VAL A 144 -6.66 -15.42 -1.52
C VAL A 144 -6.55 -15.22 -3.04
N ALA A 145 -7.25 -14.23 -3.58
CA ALA A 145 -7.23 -13.88 -5.00
C ALA A 145 -5.83 -13.45 -5.47
N GLY A 146 -5.14 -12.73 -4.59
CA GLY A 146 -3.77 -12.28 -4.75
C GLY A 146 -3.41 -11.24 -3.69
N VAL A 147 -2.14 -10.85 -3.69
CA VAL A 147 -1.62 -9.75 -2.88
C VAL A 147 -1.20 -8.62 -3.80
N THR A 148 -1.76 -7.43 -3.65
CA THR A 148 -1.29 -6.23 -4.37
C THR A 148 -0.68 -5.30 -3.34
N LEU A 149 0.65 -5.22 -3.32
CA LEU A 149 1.38 -4.53 -2.27
C LEU A 149 2.01 -3.23 -2.77
N MET A 150 2.09 -2.23 -1.91
CA MET A 150 3.04 -1.13 -2.07
C MET A 150 4.34 -1.52 -1.36
N GLY A 151 5.42 -1.57 -2.12
CA GLY A 151 6.74 -1.85 -1.56
C GLY A 151 7.72 -2.36 -2.60
N GLY A 152 8.99 -2.27 -2.25
CA GLY A 152 10.09 -2.69 -3.11
C GLY A 152 10.40 -1.70 -4.22
N GLY A 153 11.36 -2.11 -5.04
CA GLY A 153 11.86 -1.34 -6.17
C GLY A 153 12.80 -2.22 -6.97
N HIS A 154 12.57 -2.31 -8.27
CA HIS A 154 13.38 -3.16 -9.13
C HIS A 154 14.66 -2.48 -9.60
N HIS A 155 14.74 -1.14 -9.57
CA HIS A 155 15.99 -0.41 -9.84
C HIS A 155 16.63 0.25 -8.62
N THR A 156 15.86 0.88 -7.73
CA THR A 156 16.40 1.72 -6.63
C THR A 156 15.57 1.62 -5.35
N GLY A 157 16.22 1.83 -4.20
CA GLY A 157 15.56 2.04 -2.90
C GLY A 157 15.38 3.51 -2.50
N ASN A 158 14.69 3.75 -1.38
CA ASN A 158 14.51 5.08 -0.76
C ASN A 158 15.17 5.19 0.63
N MET A 159 15.22 4.10 1.40
CA MET A 159 15.84 4.02 2.72
C MET A 159 17.33 3.70 2.63
N THR A 160 17.66 2.74 1.78
CA THR A 160 19.03 2.49 1.34
C THR A 160 19.07 2.62 -0.18
N PRO A 161 20.27 2.66 -0.80
CA PRO A 161 20.35 2.65 -2.26
C PRO A 161 19.62 1.46 -2.92
N ALA A 162 19.46 0.33 -2.21
CA ALA A 162 18.93 -0.92 -2.74
C ALA A 162 17.54 -1.31 -2.20
N ALA A 163 17.12 -0.76 -1.06
CA ALA A 163 15.91 -1.21 -0.38
C ALA A 163 14.91 -0.07 -0.15
N GLU A 164 13.65 -0.41 -0.41
CA GLU A 164 12.47 0.38 -0.09
C GLU A 164 12.06 0.11 1.38
N PHE A 165 11.44 1.09 2.04
CA PHE A 165 11.07 1.07 3.45
C PHE A 165 10.24 -0.16 3.89
N ASN A 166 9.09 -0.43 3.27
CA ASN A 166 8.20 -1.51 3.68
C ASN A 166 8.87 -2.88 3.62
N ILE A 167 9.66 -3.12 2.58
CA ILE A 167 10.45 -4.36 2.47
C ILE A 167 11.61 -4.39 3.47
N LEU A 168 12.27 -3.26 3.70
CA LEU A 168 13.40 -3.16 4.65
C LEU A 168 12.96 -3.27 6.11
N ALA A 169 11.75 -2.82 6.44
CA ALA A 169 11.18 -2.87 7.77
C ALA A 169 11.03 -4.32 8.25
N ASP A 170 10.66 -5.24 7.35
CA ASP A 170 10.66 -6.68 7.62
C ASP A 170 11.00 -7.52 6.37
N PRO A 171 12.31 -7.67 6.04
CA PRO A 171 12.75 -8.42 4.86
C PRO A 171 12.39 -9.90 4.94
N GLU A 172 12.37 -10.47 6.14
CA GLU A 172 11.98 -11.86 6.37
C GLU A 172 10.50 -12.08 6.08
N ALA A 173 9.63 -11.17 6.52
CA ALA A 173 8.21 -11.21 6.19
C ALA A 173 7.98 -11.04 4.68
N ALA A 174 8.66 -10.08 4.06
CA ALA A 174 8.56 -9.87 2.62
C ALA A 174 8.96 -11.12 1.83
N ARG A 175 10.06 -11.77 2.21
CA ARG A 175 10.49 -13.04 1.63
C ARG A 175 9.40 -14.11 1.73
N ILE A 176 8.77 -14.25 2.90
CA ILE A 176 7.67 -15.21 3.11
C ILE A 176 6.50 -14.92 2.17
N VAL A 177 6.12 -13.66 1.98
CA VAL A 177 5.01 -13.25 1.10
C VAL A 177 5.30 -13.54 -0.37
N PHE A 178 6.51 -13.26 -0.85
CA PHE A 178 6.89 -13.59 -2.23
C PHE A 178 7.08 -15.10 -2.47
N GLU A 179 7.45 -15.89 -1.45
CA GLU A 179 7.59 -17.34 -1.57
C GLU A 179 6.26 -18.13 -1.42
N ALA A 180 5.18 -17.49 -0.98
CA ALA A 180 3.88 -18.14 -0.77
C ALA A 180 3.13 -18.44 -2.08
N ASP A 181 2.23 -19.44 -2.04
CA ASP A 181 1.48 -19.93 -3.21
C ASP A 181 0.25 -19.06 -3.57
N TRP A 182 0.47 -17.76 -3.73
CA TRP A 182 -0.48 -16.79 -4.31
C TRP A 182 0.21 -15.92 -5.37
N PRO A 183 -0.53 -15.24 -6.26
CA PRO A 183 0.06 -14.20 -7.11
C PRO A 183 0.31 -12.92 -6.29
N VAL A 184 1.41 -12.22 -6.59
CA VAL A 184 1.74 -10.91 -5.99
C VAL A 184 1.88 -9.87 -7.07
N THR A 185 1.23 -8.71 -6.93
CA THR A 185 1.49 -7.52 -7.72
C THR A 185 2.29 -6.53 -6.87
N MET A 186 3.55 -6.31 -7.24
CA MET A 186 4.46 -5.38 -6.55
C MET A 186 4.36 -3.99 -7.19
N VAL A 187 3.79 -3.04 -6.46
CA VAL A 187 3.72 -1.61 -6.81
C VAL A 187 4.87 -0.90 -6.10
N GLY A 188 6.05 -0.95 -6.74
CA GLY A 188 7.30 -0.44 -6.18
C GLY A 188 7.63 1.01 -6.55
N LEU A 189 8.77 1.49 -6.04
CA LEU A 189 9.23 2.87 -6.20
C LEU A 189 9.34 3.32 -7.66
N ASP A 190 9.71 2.41 -8.56
CA ASP A 190 9.89 2.67 -10.00
C ASP A 190 8.62 3.23 -10.66
N VAL A 191 7.44 2.85 -10.17
CA VAL A 191 6.15 3.36 -10.66
C VAL A 191 5.59 4.46 -9.76
N THR A 192 5.71 4.35 -8.43
CA THR A 192 5.09 5.30 -7.51
C THR A 192 5.75 6.69 -7.59
N HIS A 193 7.04 6.76 -7.89
CA HIS A 193 7.74 8.03 -8.13
C HIS A 193 7.28 8.76 -9.39
N GLN A 194 6.47 8.13 -10.25
CA GLN A 194 5.87 8.78 -11.41
C GLN A 194 4.57 9.52 -11.06
N VAL A 195 3.98 9.22 -9.89
CA VAL A 195 2.71 9.80 -9.42
C VAL A 195 3.01 10.82 -8.33
N LEU A 196 3.32 12.06 -8.73
CA LEU A 196 3.67 13.13 -7.79
C LEU A 196 2.48 14.07 -7.55
N ALA A 197 2.20 14.38 -6.29
CA ALA A 197 1.24 15.40 -5.89
C ALA A 197 1.84 16.82 -6.07
N VAL A 198 2.03 17.20 -7.33
CA VAL A 198 2.50 18.53 -7.72
C VAL A 198 1.44 19.61 -7.43
N PRO A 199 1.79 20.91 -7.42
CA PRO A 199 0.86 21.99 -7.08
C PRO A 199 -0.46 21.96 -7.86
N GLU A 200 -0.44 21.56 -9.14
CA GLU A 200 -1.64 21.44 -9.97
C GLU A 200 -2.57 20.33 -9.47
N ARG A 201 -2.01 19.24 -8.93
CA ARG A 201 -2.80 18.13 -8.35
C ARG A 201 -3.37 18.51 -6.99
N LEU A 202 -2.63 19.25 -6.18
CA LEU A 202 -3.17 19.81 -4.93
C LEU A 202 -4.35 20.73 -5.19
N GLN A 203 -4.25 21.62 -6.18
CA GLN A 203 -5.38 22.46 -6.60
C GLN A 203 -6.56 21.64 -7.10
N GLN A 204 -6.30 20.54 -7.83
CA GLN A 204 -7.35 19.62 -8.29
C GLN A 204 -8.10 18.97 -7.12
N LEU A 205 -7.38 18.54 -6.07
CA LEU A 205 -7.99 17.97 -4.86
C LEU A 205 -8.79 19.02 -4.07
N GLN A 206 -8.23 20.22 -3.90
CA GLN A 206 -8.93 21.33 -3.22
C GLN A 206 -10.21 21.75 -3.96
N ALA A 207 -10.22 21.66 -5.29
CA ALA A 207 -11.36 22.01 -6.11
C ALA A 207 -12.57 21.06 -5.96
N VAL A 208 -12.40 19.88 -5.34
CA VAL A 208 -13.51 19.00 -4.95
C VAL A 208 -14.46 19.72 -3.98
N GLY A 209 -13.90 20.58 -3.10
CA GLY A 209 -14.69 21.49 -2.26
C GLY A 209 -15.43 20.82 -1.09
N THR A 210 -14.90 19.70 -0.58
CA THR A 210 -15.41 19.01 0.62
C THR A 210 -14.40 19.06 1.77
N ASP A 211 -14.87 18.88 3.01
CA ASP A 211 -13.99 18.85 4.19
C ASP A 211 -12.95 17.72 4.13
N VAL A 212 -13.33 16.54 3.64
CA VAL A 212 -12.41 15.40 3.45
C VAL A 212 -11.37 15.69 2.38
N ALA A 213 -11.75 16.31 1.26
CA ALA A 213 -10.78 16.65 0.21
C ALA A 213 -9.80 17.73 0.68
N GLN A 214 -10.26 18.69 1.48
CA GLN A 214 -9.41 19.69 2.11
C GLN A 214 -8.43 19.04 3.11
N PHE A 215 -8.90 18.11 3.94
CA PHE A 215 -8.04 17.33 4.84
C PHE A 215 -6.94 16.60 4.08
N VAL A 216 -7.28 15.92 2.98
CA VAL A 216 -6.30 15.22 2.14
C VAL A 216 -5.29 16.19 1.52
N ALA A 217 -5.73 17.35 1.03
CA ALA A 217 -4.82 18.35 0.47
C ALA A 217 -3.85 18.91 1.53
N GLU A 218 -4.33 19.20 2.74
CA GLU A 218 -3.49 19.66 3.86
C GLU A 218 -2.49 18.61 4.30
N LEU A 219 -2.93 17.35 4.38
CA LEU A 219 -2.07 16.21 4.67
C LEU A 219 -0.94 16.12 3.65
N ILE A 220 -1.27 16.14 2.36
CA ILE A 220 -0.30 16.07 1.25
C ILE A 220 0.66 17.26 1.25
N GLU A 221 0.15 18.46 1.49
CA GLU A 221 0.97 19.67 1.56
C GLU A 221 1.99 19.56 2.69
N PHE A 222 1.59 19.06 3.87
CA PHE A 222 2.49 18.91 5.02
C PHE A 222 3.65 17.97 4.70
N PHE A 223 3.39 16.72 4.29
CA PHE A 223 4.48 15.76 4.06
C PHE A 223 5.27 16.06 2.78
N GLY A 224 4.67 16.76 1.82
CA GLY A 224 5.36 17.30 0.66
C GLY A 224 6.54 18.22 1.02
N GLN A 225 6.48 18.91 2.18
CA GLN A 225 7.57 19.78 2.63
C GLN A 225 8.85 18.98 2.94
N ALA A 226 8.74 17.79 3.55
CA ALA A 226 9.87 16.92 3.82
C ALA A 226 10.54 16.45 2.52
N TYR A 227 9.74 15.95 1.57
CA TYR A 227 10.22 15.54 0.24
C TYR A 227 10.86 16.69 -0.54
N MET A 228 10.28 17.89 -0.51
CA MET A 228 10.85 19.05 -1.18
C MET A 228 12.19 19.46 -0.55
N LYS A 229 12.29 19.44 0.78
CA LYS A 229 13.50 19.79 1.53
C LYS A 229 14.64 18.80 1.29
N GLU A 230 14.33 17.50 1.33
CA GLU A 230 15.35 16.43 1.33
C GLU A 230 15.67 15.90 -0.07
N ARG A 231 14.67 15.82 -0.94
CA ARG A 231 14.78 15.21 -2.27
C ARG A 231 14.61 16.21 -3.41
N ARG A 232 14.13 17.43 -3.13
CA ARG A 232 13.84 18.48 -4.12
C ARG A 232 12.83 18.03 -5.18
N TYR A 233 11.92 17.15 -4.79
CA TYR A 233 10.83 16.74 -5.67
C TYR A 233 9.80 17.87 -5.81
N PRO A 234 9.12 17.97 -6.96
CA PRO A 234 8.09 19.00 -7.19
C PRO A 234 6.80 18.75 -6.39
N GLY A 235 6.67 17.57 -5.80
CA GLY A 235 5.59 17.15 -4.92
C GLY A 235 5.92 15.76 -4.36
N PRO A 236 5.27 15.32 -3.27
CA PRO A 236 5.49 13.99 -2.75
C PRO A 236 4.91 12.92 -3.69
N PRO A 237 5.53 11.73 -3.75
CA PRO A 237 4.96 10.57 -4.43
C PRO A 237 3.71 10.03 -3.72
N MET A 238 2.74 9.55 -4.50
CA MET A 238 1.57 8.81 -4.02
C MET A 238 1.86 7.31 -4.09
N HIS A 239 2.49 6.78 -3.05
CA HIS A 239 2.90 5.38 -2.96
C HIS A 239 1.70 4.44 -2.77
N ASP A 240 1.15 4.41 -1.57
CA ASP A 240 0.10 3.47 -1.14
C ASP A 240 -1.20 3.62 -1.93
N PRO A 241 -1.66 4.85 -2.27
CA PRO A 241 -2.86 5.00 -3.06
C PRO A 241 -2.75 4.35 -4.43
N LEU A 242 -1.54 4.25 -5.00
CA LEU A 242 -1.35 3.61 -6.30
C LEU A 242 -1.55 2.09 -6.23
N ALA A 243 -1.17 1.44 -5.12
CA ALA A 243 -1.44 0.02 -4.92
C ALA A 243 -2.95 -0.25 -4.82
N MET A 244 -3.68 0.59 -4.07
CA MET A 244 -5.14 0.51 -3.99
C MET A 244 -5.80 0.81 -5.35
N ALA A 245 -5.33 1.84 -6.06
CA ALA A 245 -5.82 2.19 -7.40
C ALA A 245 -5.63 1.04 -8.41
N ALA A 246 -4.51 0.32 -8.34
CA ALA A 246 -4.26 -0.84 -9.19
C ALA A 246 -5.25 -1.99 -8.96
N VAL A 247 -5.84 -2.10 -7.75
CA VAL A 247 -6.92 -3.05 -7.47
C VAL A 247 -8.27 -2.52 -7.94
N ALA A 248 -8.53 -1.22 -7.73
CA ALA A 248 -9.76 -0.57 -8.18
C ALA A 248 -9.95 -0.64 -9.71
N ASP A 249 -8.87 -0.33 -10.45
CA ASP A 249 -8.80 -0.39 -11.91
C ASP A 249 -7.39 -0.87 -12.33
N PRO A 250 -7.25 -2.16 -12.69
CA PRO A 250 -5.98 -2.72 -13.15
C PRO A 250 -5.38 -2.05 -14.38
N SER A 251 -6.16 -1.25 -15.14
CA SER A 251 -5.65 -0.50 -16.29
C SER A 251 -4.86 0.75 -15.91
N ILE A 252 -4.87 1.15 -14.63
CA ILE A 252 -4.06 2.27 -14.11
C ILE A 252 -2.58 1.92 -14.13
N VAL A 253 -2.21 0.65 -13.93
CA VAL A 253 -0.81 0.22 -13.82
C VAL A 253 -0.48 -0.81 -14.90
N ARG A 254 0.54 -0.51 -15.71
CA ARG A 254 1.13 -1.52 -16.59
C ARG A 254 2.07 -2.40 -15.79
N THR A 255 1.91 -3.71 -15.90
CA THR A 255 2.71 -4.69 -15.17
C THR A 255 3.42 -5.67 -16.09
N VAL A 256 4.55 -6.21 -15.65
CA VAL A 256 5.30 -7.29 -16.31
C VAL A 256 5.40 -8.49 -15.37
N ALA A 257 5.24 -9.70 -15.89
CA ALA A 257 5.41 -10.91 -15.10
C ALA A 257 6.90 -11.19 -14.85
N ALA A 258 7.29 -11.40 -13.59
CA ALA A 258 8.68 -11.65 -13.21
C ALA A 258 8.78 -12.48 -11.93
N ASP A 259 9.87 -13.25 -11.78
CA ASP A 259 10.23 -13.82 -10.50
C ASP A 259 10.81 -12.72 -9.61
N VAL A 260 10.40 -12.69 -8.34
CA VAL A 260 10.83 -11.69 -7.37
C VAL A 260 11.37 -12.41 -6.14
N TYR A 261 12.57 -12.02 -5.73
CA TYR A 261 13.25 -12.56 -4.55
C TYR A 261 13.55 -11.41 -3.59
N VAL A 262 13.61 -11.71 -2.29
CA VAL A 262 13.97 -10.72 -1.26
C VAL A 262 15.30 -11.10 -0.62
N GLU A 263 16.28 -10.20 -0.70
CA GLU A 263 17.58 -10.37 -0.04
C GLU A 263 17.47 -10.12 1.47
N THR A 264 17.95 -11.07 2.27
CA THR A 264 17.76 -11.11 3.74
C THR A 264 19.09 -11.21 4.51
N GLN A 265 20.23 -11.29 3.85
CA GLN A 265 21.52 -11.56 4.49
C GLN A 265 22.61 -10.56 4.11
N GLY A 266 22.60 -10.04 2.88
CA GLY A 266 23.68 -9.21 2.36
C GLY A 266 23.86 -7.86 3.09
N ASP A 267 25.11 -7.44 3.27
CA ASP A 267 25.45 -6.20 3.99
C ASP A 267 24.93 -4.92 3.31
N TYR A 268 24.88 -4.91 1.97
CA TYR A 268 24.53 -3.73 1.17
C TYR A 268 23.16 -3.80 0.50
N ALA A 269 22.56 -5.00 0.47
CA ALA A 269 21.37 -5.30 -0.31
C ALA A 269 20.25 -5.93 0.53
N ARG A 270 20.39 -6.04 1.85
CA ARG A 270 19.29 -6.49 2.72
C ARG A 270 18.04 -5.64 2.48
N GLY A 271 16.90 -6.29 2.25
CA GLY A 271 15.63 -5.65 1.89
C GLY A 271 15.48 -5.34 0.39
N GLN A 272 16.46 -5.68 -0.46
CA GLN A 272 16.32 -5.51 -1.90
C GLN A 272 15.33 -6.53 -2.47
N THR A 273 14.39 -6.06 -3.28
CA THR A 273 13.59 -6.89 -4.18
C THR A 273 14.36 -7.15 -5.47
N ILE A 274 14.90 -8.35 -5.62
CA ILE A 274 15.65 -8.80 -6.80
C ILE A 274 14.64 -9.31 -7.81
N VAL A 275 14.46 -8.59 -8.92
CA VAL A 275 13.51 -8.93 -9.98
C VAL A 275 14.23 -9.49 -11.19
N ASP A 276 13.84 -10.69 -11.61
CA ASP A 276 14.44 -11.32 -12.80
C ASP A 276 13.68 -10.96 -14.08
N PHE A 277 14.15 -9.91 -14.76
CA PHE A 277 13.67 -9.52 -16.10
C PHE A 277 14.42 -10.21 -17.25
N ARG A 278 15.35 -11.12 -16.97
CA ARG A 278 16.11 -11.79 -18.03
C ARG A 278 15.15 -12.65 -18.85
N THR A 279 15.30 -12.58 -20.17
CA THR A 279 14.54 -13.41 -21.09
C THR A 279 15.50 -14.25 -21.93
N THR A 280 15.11 -15.50 -22.19
CA THR A 280 15.82 -16.34 -23.14
C THR A 280 15.34 -15.94 -24.53
N TRP A 281 16.27 -15.49 -25.37
CA TRP A 281 15.99 -15.27 -26.77
C TRP A 281 15.81 -16.63 -27.46
N ASP A 282 14.60 -16.94 -27.92
CA ASP A 282 14.33 -18.18 -28.66
C ASP A 282 14.36 -17.90 -30.17
N HIS A 283 13.56 -16.95 -30.65
CA HIS A 283 13.59 -16.39 -32.02
C HIS A 283 12.95 -14.98 -32.02
N GLY A 284 13.21 -14.11 -33.03
CA GLY A 284 12.57 -12.78 -33.16
C GLY A 284 13.53 -11.59 -33.20
N GLU A 285 12.99 -10.36 -33.20
CA GLU A 285 13.79 -9.13 -33.20
C GLU A 285 14.52 -8.97 -31.85
N PRO A 286 15.85 -8.80 -31.81
CA PRO A 286 16.58 -8.63 -30.56
C PRO A 286 16.09 -7.47 -29.68
N ALA A 287 15.40 -6.49 -30.25
CA ALA A 287 14.78 -5.39 -29.51
C ALA A 287 13.60 -5.83 -28.60
N GLU A 288 13.05 -7.03 -28.82
CA GLU A 288 11.96 -7.61 -28.02
C GLU A 288 12.48 -8.39 -26.80
N LEU A 289 13.81 -8.49 -26.62
CA LEU A 289 14.44 -9.06 -25.43
C LEU A 289 14.08 -8.25 -24.17
N GLY A 290 13.54 -8.92 -23.15
CA GLY A 290 13.32 -8.35 -21.81
C GLY A 290 11.88 -8.01 -21.46
N VAL A 291 10.91 -8.23 -22.36
CA VAL A 291 9.48 -7.97 -22.09
C VAL A 291 8.70 -9.27 -22.23
N ARG A 292 8.34 -9.90 -21.10
CA ARG A 292 7.41 -11.04 -21.09
C ARG A 292 5.97 -10.53 -20.97
N ASP A 293 5.21 -10.64 -22.05
CA ASP A 293 3.75 -10.78 -21.96
C ASP A 293 3.41 -12.26 -21.70
N ALA A 294 2.23 -12.50 -21.12
CA ALA A 294 1.80 -13.78 -20.53
C ALA A 294 1.88 -14.98 -21.51
N VAL A 295 3.01 -15.69 -21.49
CA VAL A 295 3.20 -17.00 -22.09
C VAL A 295 2.96 -18.11 -21.07
N GLU A 296 2.63 -19.31 -21.54
CA GLU A 296 2.52 -20.51 -20.70
C GLU A 296 3.83 -20.72 -19.90
N GLY A 297 3.71 -20.85 -18.57
CA GLY A 297 4.86 -20.89 -17.66
C GLY A 297 5.44 -19.53 -17.24
N ALA A 298 4.73 -18.42 -17.50
CA ALA A 298 5.11 -17.12 -16.97
C ALA A 298 5.14 -17.11 -15.42
N PRO A 299 6.05 -16.33 -14.81
CA PRO A 299 6.08 -16.13 -13.36
C PRO A 299 4.71 -15.69 -12.81
N ARG A 300 4.41 -16.10 -11.58
CA ARG A 300 3.13 -15.80 -10.93
C ARG A 300 3.01 -14.35 -10.45
N HIS A 301 4.14 -13.69 -10.19
CA HIS A 301 4.17 -12.32 -9.70
C HIS A 301 4.21 -11.32 -10.86
N ARG A 302 3.71 -10.12 -10.59
CA ARG A 302 3.66 -8.99 -11.51
C ARG A 302 4.36 -7.80 -10.87
N VAL A 303 5.23 -7.14 -11.63
CA VAL A 303 5.92 -5.92 -11.20
C VAL A 303 5.35 -4.75 -11.99
N ALA A 304 4.93 -3.71 -11.28
CA ALA A 304 4.44 -2.48 -11.87
C ALA A 304 5.59 -1.69 -12.54
N MET A 305 5.38 -1.28 -13.79
CA MET A 305 6.40 -0.66 -14.62
C MET A 305 6.04 0.77 -15.05
N ASP A 306 4.75 1.06 -15.20
CA ASP A 306 4.25 2.33 -15.72
C ASP A 306 2.83 2.60 -15.21
N VAL A 307 2.39 3.85 -15.25
CA VAL A 307 1.13 4.31 -14.66
C VAL A 307 0.41 5.34 -15.52
N ASP A 308 -0.90 5.13 -15.71
CA ASP A 308 -1.82 6.13 -16.22
C ASP A 308 -2.17 7.12 -15.11
N ARG A 309 -1.37 8.18 -15.02
CA ARG A 309 -1.48 9.21 -13.99
C ARG A 309 -2.82 9.94 -14.03
N GLU A 310 -3.39 10.18 -15.21
CA GLU A 310 -4.67 10.88 -15.30
C GLU A 310 -5.80 10.03 -14.75
N LYS A 311 -5.81 8.72 -15.05
CA LYS A 311 -6.78 7.80 -14.44
C LYS A 311 -6.60 7.71 -12.92
N PHE A 312 -5.37 7.64 -12.42
CA PHE A 312 -5.10 7.65 -10.99
C PHE A 312 -5.70 8.88 -10.31
N TRP A 313 -5.39 10.09 -10.79
CA TRP A 313 -5.89 11.32 -10.19
C TRP A 313 -7.40 11.48 -10.35
N ALA A 314 -7.97 11.05 -11.49
CA ALA A 314 -9.41 11.04 -11.69
C ALA A 314 -10.13 10.10 -10.71
N LEU A 315 -9.58 8.91 -10.46
CA LEU A 315 -10.11 7.96 -9.49
C LEU A 315 -10.07 8.56 -8.07
N LEU A 316 -8.95 9.18 -7.68
CA LEU A 316 -8.83 9.81 -6.36
C LEU A 316 -9.82 10.95 -6.17
N VAL A 317 -9.97 11.82 -7.18
CA VAL A 317 -10.98 12.90 -7.14
C VAL A 317 -12.39 12.32 -7.00
N GLN A 318 -12.74 11.31 -7.80
CA GLN A 318 -14.07 10.67 -7.72
C GLN A 318 -14.32 10.03 -6.36
N ALA A 319 -13.31 9.42 -5.75
CA ALA A 319 -13.43 8.83 -4.42
C ALA A 319 -13.72 9.90 -3.34
N LEU A 320 -13.03 11.04 -3.40
CA LEU A 320 -13.25 12.16 -2.47
C LEU A 320 -14.60 12.85 -2.70
N GLU A 321 -15.04 13.00 -3.95
CA GLU A 321 -16.38 13.47 -4.31
C GLU A 321 -17.46 12.53 -3.76
N HIS A 322 -17.22 11.21 -3.80
CA HIS A 322 -18.17 10.21 -3.31
C HIS A 322 -18.29 10.24 -1.78
N ILE A 323 -17.17 10.43 -1.06
CA ILE A 323 -17.18 10.59 0.40
C ILE A 323 -17.93 11.86 0.78
N GLY A 324 -17.71 12.97 0.07
CA GLY A 324 -18.40 14.22 0.34
C GLY A 324 -17.94 14.88 1.64
N ASP A 325 -18.84 15.67 2.24
CA ASP A 325 -18.62 16.26 3.56
C ASP A 325 -19.06 15.30 4.68
N THR A 326 -18.21 15.11 5.69
CA THR A 326 -18.53 14.24 6.83
C THR A 326 -18.69 15.01 8.14
N ASN A 327 -18.27 16.28 8.16
CA ASN A 327 -18.25 17.16 9.32
C ASN A 327 -17.43 16.59 10.48
N PHE A 328 -16.37 15.83 10.18
CA PHE A 328 -15.58 15.08 11.16
C PHE A 328 -14.92 15.93 12.26
N ALA A 329 -14.69 17.22 11.98
CA ALA A 329 -14.15 18.20 12.92
C ALA A 329 -15.18 18.72 13.94
N THR A 330 -16.47 18.43 13.73
CA THR A 330 -17.53 18.77 14.68
C THR A 330 -17.67 17.65 15.72
N PRO A 331 -17.80 17.96 17.02
CA PRO A 331 -17.87 16.97 18.10
C PRO A 331 -18.96 15.91 17.93
#